data_AF-A0A847Y447-F1
#
_entry.id   AF-A0A847Y447-F1
#
_cell.length_a   1.000
_cell.length_b   1.000
_cell.length_c   1.000
_cell.angle_alpha   90.00
_cell.angle_beta   90.00
_cell.angle_gamma   90.00
#
_symmetry.space_group_name_H-M   'P 1'
#
loop_
_entity.id
_entity.type
_entity.pdbx_description
1 polymer ?
#
loop_
_entity_poly.entity_id
_entity_poly.type
_entity_poly.pdbx_seq_one_letter_code
_entity_poly.pdbx_strand_id
1 'polypeptide(L)'
;MENRYLAQTVNMNGQQITGPLQGINNLGDIVNKMTMFLLPLAGIILLFVLIWGGYDYMMSQGKPDKIKSAQAKITTGLIGFILLILAFFLTKLLTTIFGLSGWSPF
;
A
#
# COMPACT_ATOMS: atom_id res chain seq x y z
N MET A 1 -17.21 9.01 28.93
CA MET A 1 -16.20 8.00 29.31
C MET A 1 -15.40 7.69 28.06
N GLU A 2 -14.25 8.34 27.86
CA GLU A 2 -13.37 8.06 26.72
C GLU A 2 -12.58 6.80 27.03
N ASN A 3 -12.89 5.71 26.32
CA ASN A 3 -12.10 4.48 26.36
C ASN A 3 -10.82 4.71 25.53
N ARG A 4 -9.85 5.43 26.09
CA ARG A 4 -8.50 5.60 25.51
C ARG A 4 -7.71 4.35 25.84
N TYR A 5 -7.71 3.39 24.92
CA TYR A 5 -7.12 2.08 25.17
C TYR A 5 -5.60 2.09 25.41
N LEU A 6 -4.88 3.18 25.11
CA LEU A 6 -3.49 3.41 25.51
C LEU A 6 -3.25 4.94 25.61
N ALA A 7 -2.90 5.45 26.79
CA ALA A 7 -2.60 6.87 26.98
C ALA A 7 -1.27 7.24 26.27
N GLN A 8 -1.40 7.82 25.08
CA GLN A 8 -0.27 8.20 24.22
C GLN A 8 0.44 9.48 24.67
N THR A 9 -0.24 10.34 25.42
CA THR A 9 0.33 11.58 25.96
C THR A 9 0.08 11.60 27.46
N VAL A 10 1.17 11.65 28.23
CA VAL A 10 1.12 11.88 29.68
C VAL A 10 1.73 13.26 29.92
N ASN A 11 0.93 14.17 30.46
CA ASN A 11 1.34 15.53 30.74
C ASN A 11 1.83 15.59 32.20
N MET A 12 3.16 15.63 32.40
CA MET A 12 3.75 15.78 33.73
C MET A 12 4.49 17.11 33.78
N ASN A 13 4.07 18.00 34.69
CA ASN A 13 4.73 19.28 34.96
C ASN A 13 5.00 20.15 33.70
N GLY A 14 4.06 20.19 32.75
CA GLY A 14 4.15 21.00 31.53
C GLY A 14 4.97 20.38 30.39
N GLN A 15 5.55 19.18 30.58
CA GLN A 15 6.17 18.43 29.50
C GLN A 15 5.22 17.32 29.01
N GLN A 16 4.87 17.41 27.73
CA GLN A 16 4.11 16.37 27.04
C GLN A 16 5.07 15.26 26.63
N ILE A 17 5.05 14.15 27.38
CA ILE A 17 5.75 12.93 26.99
C ILE A 17 4.80 12.18 26.06
N THR A 18 5.13 12.17 24.77
CA THR A 18 4.34 11.48 23.76
C THR A 18 4.99 10.15 23.38
N GLY A 19 4.24 9.06 23.57
CA GLY A 19 4.67 7.71 23.24
C GLY A 19 4.87 7.49 21.73
N PRO A 20 5.66 6.47 21.33
CA PRO A 20 6.17 6.30 19.97
C PRO A 20 5.12 6.00 18.87
N LEU A 21 3.88 5.66 19.22
CA LEU A 21 2.85 5.22 18.25
C LEU A 21 1.92 6.38 17.79
N GLN A 22 2.43 7.59 17.59
CA GLN A 22 1.59 8.78 17.42
C GLN A 22 0.68 8.67 16.19
N GLY A 23 -0.62 8.93 16.37
CA GLY A 23 -1.59 9.02 15.27
C GLY A 23 -2.27 7.71 14.90
N ILE A 24 -2.23 6.69 15.77
CA ILE A 24 -2.97 5.43 15.60
C ILE A 24 -4.07 5.36 16.66
N ASN A 25 -5.26 5.84 16.33
CA ASN A 25 -6.42 5.79 17.22
C ASN A 25 -7.43 4.72 16.80
N ASN A 26 -7.41 4.29 15.54
CA ASN A 26 -8.30 3.28 14.97
C ASN A 26 -7.56 2.29 14.05
N LEU A 27 -8.21 1.15 13.76
CA LEU A 27 -7.75 0.18 12.75
C LEU A 27 -7.52 0.84 11.38
N GLY A 28 -8.32 1.85 11.03
CA GLY A 28 -8.16 2.62 9.80
C GLY A 28 -6.83 3.37 9.69
N ASP A 29 -6.28 3.87 10.82
CA ASP A 29 -5.02 4.60 10.83
C ASP A 29 -3.82 3.68 10.57
N ILE A 30 -3.90 2.43 11.03
CA ILE A 30 -2.90 1.39 10.74
C ILE A 30 -2.89 1.09 9.24
N VAL A 31 -4.07 0.87 8.65
CA VAL A 31 -4.21 0.59 7.22
C VAL A 31 -3.72 1.77 6.38
N ASN A 32 -3.99 3.00 6.78
CA ASN A 32 -3.45 4.18 6.10
C ASN A 32 -1.92 4.18 6.12
N LYS A 33 -1.32 4.09 7.32
CA LYS A 33 0.14 4.13 7.46
C LYS A 33 0.83 3.05 6.62
N MET A 34 0.24 1.85 6.60
CA MET A 34 0.70 0.74 5.76
C MET A 34 0.57 1.07 4.28
N THR A 35 -0.59 1.56 3.82
CA THR A 35 -0.84 1.83 2.40
C THR A 35 0.04 2.96 1.85
N MET A 36 0.25 4.03 2.64
CA MET A 36 1.16 5.13 2.29
C MET A 36 2.61 4.64 2.07
N PHE A 37 3.01 3.59 2.79
CA PHE A 37 4.32 2.95 2.61
C PHE A 37 4.32 1.88 1.50
N LEU A 38 3.25 1.09 1.37
CA LEU A 38 3.14 0.00 0.41
C LEU A 38 3.00 0.49 -1.03
N LEU A 39 2.32 1.60 -1.29
CA LEU A 39 2.11 2.10 -2.65
C LEU A 39 3.43 2.47 -3.38
N PRO A 40 4.35 3.28 -2.80
CA PRO A 40 5.64 3.53 -3.44
C PRO A 40 6.50 2.27 -3.50
N LEU A 41 6.44 1.41 -2.49
CA LEU A 41 7.13 0.12 -2.49
C LEU A 41 6.67 -0.79 -3.64
N ALA A 42 5.36 -0.84 -3.90
CA ALA A 42 4.79 -1.59 -5.01
C ALA A 42 5.26 -1.08 -6.37
N GLY A 43 5.41 0.25 -6.53
CA GLY A 43 6.00 0.83 -7.74
C GLY A 43 7.45 0.37 -7.98
N ILE A 44 8.25 0.32 -6.91
CA ILE A 44 9.63 -0.20 -6.98
C ILE A 44 9.63 -1.69 -7.33
N ILE A 45 8.77 -2.49 -6.69
CA ILE A 45 8.64 -3.93 -6.96
C ILE A 45 8.24 -4.16 -8.43
N LEU A 46 7.28 -3.39 -8.95
CA LEU A 46 6.88 -3.48 -10.36
C LEU A 46 8.07 -3.25 -11.29
N LEU A 47 8.90 -2.23 -11.02
CA LEU A 47 10.11 -1.98 -11.81
C LEU A 47 11.02 -3.21 -11.84
N PHE A 48 11.27 -3.84 -10.69
CA PHE A 48 12.07 -5.07 -10.62
C PHE A 48 11.44 -6.23 -11.40
N VAL A 49 10.13 -6.42 -11.29
CA VAL A 49 9.41 -7.47 -12.04
C VAL A 49 9.51 -7.24 -13.54
N LEU A 50 9.41 -5.99 -14.00
CA LEU A 50 9.56 -5.65 -15.42
C LEU A 50 10.97 -5.89 -15.93
N ILE A 51 12.00 -5.51 -15.16
CA ILE A 51 13.40 -5.76 -15.52
C ILE A 51 13.65 -7.26 -15.59
N TRP A 52 13.21 -8.02 -14.59
CA TRP A 52 13.49 -9.46 -14.51
C TRP A 52 12.70 -10.25 -15.55
N GLY A 53 11.43 -9.91 -15.76
CA GLY A 53 10.60 -10.48 -16.81
C GLY A 53 11.11 -10.14 -18.21
N GLY A 54 11.58 -8.91 -18.42
CA GLY A 54 12.20 -8.49 -19.69
C GLY A 54 13.52 -9.23 -19.95
N TYR A 55 14.34 -9.42 -18.92
CA TYR A 55 15.56 -10.24 -19.00
C TYR A 55 15.25 -11.68 -19.38
N ASP A 56 14.28 -12.32 -18.71
CA ASP A 56 13.85 -13.68 -19.04
C ASP A 56 13.30 -13.77 -20.48
N TYR A 57 12.58 -12.75 -20.94
CA TYR A 57 12.07 -12.68 -22.30
C TYR A 57 13.21 -12.64 -23.33
N MET A 58 14.23 -11.81 -23.11
CA MET A 58 15.40 -11.73 -23.99
C MET A 58 16.22 -13.03 -23.98
N MET A 59 16.38 -13.67 -22.81
CA MET A 59 17.14 -14.91 -22.66
C MET A 59 16.38 -16.16 -23.13
N SER A 60 15.12 -16.02 -23.54
CA SER A 60 14.29 -17.14 -23.97
C SER A 60 14.76 -17.80 -25.28
N GLN A 61 15.68 -17.18 -26.04
CA GLN A 61 16.30 -17.75 -27.25
C GLN A 61 15.28 -18.30 -28.27
N GLY A 62 14.06 -17.76 -28.33
CA GLY A 62 13.00 -18.23 -29.22
C GLY A 62 12.24 -19.48 -28.74
N LYS A 63 12.54 -20.02 -27.55
CA LYS A 63 11.78 -21.15 -26.98
C LYS A 63 10.40 -20.69 -26.53
N PRO A 64 9.31 -21.21 -27.11
CA PRO A 64 7.96 -20.70 -26.86
C PRO A 64 7.54 -20.80 -25.38
N ASP A 65 7.97 -21.84 -24.67
CA ASP A 65 7.66 -22.01 -23.24
C ASP A 65 8.29 -20.93 -22.36
N LYS A 66 9.53 -20.55 -22.65
CA LYS A 66 10.25 -19.53 -21.89
C LYS A 66 9.69 -18.14 -22.15
N ILE A 67 9.33 -17.85 -23.41
CA ILE A 67 8.65 -16.62 -23.81
C ILE A 67 7.32 -16.47 -23.07
N LYS A 68 6.48 -17.52 -23.08
CA LYS A 68 5.19 -17.51 -22.38
C LYS A 68 5.36 -17.31 -20.88
N SER A 69 6.35 -17.96 -20.26
CA SER A 69 6.63 -17.80 -18.84
C SER A 69 7.07 -16.37 -18.49
N ALA A 70 7.95 -15.77 -19.30
CA ALA A 70 8.40 -14.39 -19.12
C ALA A 70 7.26 -13.38 -19.28
N GLN A 71 6.43 -13.55 -20.32
CA GLN A 71 5.23 -12.74 -20.51
C GLN A 71 4.26 -12.89 -19.35
N ALA A 72 4.03 -14.11 -18.86
CA ALA A 72 3.17 -14.35 -17.71
C ALA A 72 3.66 -13.58 -16.47
N LYS A 73 4.96 -13.61 -16.17
CA LYS A 73 5.54 -12.84 -15.04
C LYS A 73 5.30 -11.34 -15.16
N ILE A 74 5.50 -10.77 -16.35
CA ILE A 74 5.25 -9.34 -16.61
C ILE A 74 3.77 -9.03 -16.43
N THR A 75 2.90 -9.86 -17.00
CA THR A 75 1.45 -9.65 -16.98
C THR A 75 0.89 -9.74 -15.57
N THR A 76 1.31 -10.73 -14.77
CA THR A 76 0.86 -10.87 -13.38
C THR A 76 1.37 -9.73 -12.50
N GLY A 77 2.61 -9.28 -12.70
CA GLY A 77 3.15 -8.09 -12.02
C GLY A 77 2.34 -6.83 -12.34
N LEU A 78 2.02 -6.63 -13.61
CA LEU A 78 1.24 -5.47 -14.05
C LEU A 78 -0.20 -5.53 -13.52
N ILE A 79 -0.84 -6.70 -13.55
CA ILE A 79 -2.18 -6.90 -12.99
C ILE A 79 -2.19 -6.58 -11.48
N GLY A 80 -1.20 -7.07 -10.73
CA GLY A 80 -1.08 -6.78 -9.31
C GLY A 80 -0.95 -5.28 -9.03
N PHE A 81 -0.15 -4.57 -9.82
CA PHE A 81 0.00 -3.12 -9.69
C PHE A 81 -1.28 -2.35 -10.04
N ILE A 82 -1.94 -2.73 -11.13
CA ILE A 82 -3.22 -2.13 -11.54
C ILE A 82 -4.28 -2.33 -10.45
N LEU A 83 -4.35 -3.52 -9.85
CA LEU A 83 -5.27 -3.80 -8.74
C LEU A 83 -5.02 -2.89 -7.54
N LEU A 84 -3.76 -2.59 -7.20
CA LEU A 84 -3.43 -1.65 -6.12
C LEU A 84 -3.91 -0.23 -6.42
N ILE A 85 -3.71 0.25 -7.65
CA ILE A 85 -4.20 1.57 -8.08
C ILE A 85 -5.73 1.61 -8.06
N LEU A 86 -6.39 0.57 -8.57
CA LEU A 86 -7.85 0.48 -8.58
C LEU A 86 -8.41 0.44 -7.17
N ALA A 87 -7.80 -0.30 -6.24
CA ALA A 87 -8.21 -0.32 -4.85
C ALA A 87 -8.15 1.08 -4.23
N PHE A 88 -7.05 1.81 -4.43
CA PHE A 88 -6.92 3.20 -3.98
C PHE A 88 -8.00 4.10 -4.57
N PHE A 89 -8.24 4.00 -5.87
CA PHE A 89 -9.23 4.81 -6.56
C PHE A 89 -10.66 4.51 -6.08
N LEU A 90 -10.99 3.23 -5.92
CA LEU A 90 -12.29 2.79 -5.40
C LEU A 90 -12.52 3.29 -3.97
N THR A 91 -11.52 3.21 -3.09
CA THR A 91 -11.64 3.71 -1.72
C THR A 91 -11.91 5.22 -1.69
N LYS A 92 -11.25 6.00 -2.56
CA LYS A 92 -11.53 7.44 -2.69
C LYS A 92 -12.92 7.74 -3.24
N LEU A 93 -13.35 6.98 -4.24
CA LEU A 93 -14.66 7.13 -4.83
C LEU A 93 -15.78 6.83 -3.82
N LEU A 94 -15.65 5.72 -3.07
CA LEU A 94 -16.60 5.35 -2.03
C LEU A 94 -16.65 6.43 -0.94
N THR A 95 -15.51 6.89 -0.46
CA THR A 95 -15.46 7.98 0.53
C THR A 95 -16.21 9.23 0.07
N THR A 96 -16.01 9.62 -1.19
CA THR A 96 -16.64 10.81 -1.79
C THR A 96 -18.16 10.64 -1.92
N ILE A 97 -18.63 9.47 -2.33
CA ILE A 97 -20.06 9.18 -2.52
C ILE A 97 -20.79 9.06 -1.18
N PHE A 98 -20.18 8.37 -0.20
CA PHE A 98 -20.80 8.11 1.09
C PHE A 98 -20.66 9.27 2.09
N GLY A 99 -19.95 10.36 1.73
CA GLY A 99 -19.78 11.54 2.59
C GLY A 99 -19.05 11.25 3.90
N LEU A 100 -18.35 10.11 3.99
CA LEU A 100 -17.65 9.62 5.16
C LEU A 100 -16.27 10.29 5.31
N SER A 101 -16.23 11.63 5.35
CA SER A 101 -14.98 12.40 5.52
C SER A 101 -14.26 12.11 6.85
N GLY A 102 -14.94 11.49 7.82
CA GLY A 102 -14.37 11.10 9.12
C GLY A 102 -13.81 9.67 9.20
N TRP A 103 -14.14 8.79 8.25
CA TRP A 103 -13.63 7.40 8.19
C TRP A 103 -12.51 7.23 7.14
N SER A 104 -12.16 8.30 6.43
CA SER A 104 -11.16 8.26 5.36
C SER A 104 -9.85 8.96 5.75
N PRO A 105 -8.86 8.19 6.20
CA PRO A 105 -7.48 8.62 6.28
C PRO A 105 -6.75 8.34 4.94
N PHE A 106 -7.29 8.81 3.80
CA PHE A 106 -6.66 8.74 2.45
C PHE A 106 -6.90 10.01 1.63
#